data_AF-A0A960CJB7-F1
#
_entry.id   AF-A0A960CJB7-F1
#
_cell.length_a   1.000
_cell.length_b   1.000
_cell.length_c   1.000
_cell.angle_alpha   90.00
_cell.angle_beta   90.00
_cell.angle_gamma   90.00
#
_symmetry.space_group_name_H-M   'P 1'
#
loop_
_entity.id
_entity.type
_entity.pdbx_description
1 polymer ?
#
loop_
_entity_poly.entity_id
_entity_poly.type
_entity_poly.pdbx_seq_one_letter_code
_entity_poly.pdbx_strand_id
1 'polypeptide(L)' 'MSARVGVITFPGTLDDVDAARAVRRAGAEAVSLWHADADLKGVDAVVVPGGFSYGDYLR' A
#
# COMPACT_ATOMS: atom_id res chain seq x y z
N MET A 1 0.55 12.91 17.02
CA MET A 1 0.00 11.72 16.30
C MET A 1 1.00 11.32 15.23
N SER A 2 1.22 10.03 15.03
CA SER A 2 1.97 9.51 13.89
C SER A 2 1.03 9.46 12.68
N ALA A 3 1.49 9.86 11.50
CA ALA A 3 0.69 9.82 10.27
C ALA A 3 0.38 8.36 9.92
N ARG A 4 -0.86 8.09 9.48
CA ARG A 4 -1.30 6.76 9.04
C ARG A 4 -1.20 6.69 7.52
N VAL A 5 -0.37 5.78 7.02
CA VAL A 5 -0.12 5.63 5.59
C VAL A 5 -0.59 4.26 5.13
N GLY A 6 -1.59 4.26 4.25
CA GLY A 6 -2.08 3.06 3.59
C GLY A 6 -1.08 2.55 2.57
N VAL A 7 -0.76 1.26 2.61
CA VAL A 7 0.01 0.57 1.57
C VAL A 7 -0.94 -0.40 0.88
N ILE A 8 -1.28 -0.11 -0.38
CA ILE A 8 -2.26 -0.89 -1.13
C ILE A 8 -1.62 -2.09 -1.83
N THR A 9 -2.26 -3.24 -1.73
CA THR A 9 -1.87 -4.47 -2.44
C THR A 9 -2.89 -4.79 -3.52
N PHE A 10 -2.40 -5.02 -4.74
CA PHE A 10 -3.13 -5.58 -5.88
C PHE A 10 -2.65 -7.03 -6.12
N PRO A 11 -3.42 -7.87 -6.83
CA PRO A 11 -2.87 -9.09 -7.42
C PRO A 11 -1.63 -8.75 -8.25
N GLY A 12 -0.47 -9.31 -7.91
CA GLY A 12 0.81 -9.03 -8.62
C GLY A 12 1.60 -7.83 -8.10
N THR A 13 1.18 -7.17 -7.00
CA THR A 13 2.08 -6.28 -6.25
C THR A 13 3.27 -7.07 -5.69
N LEU A 14 4.47 -6.49 -5.75
CA LEU A 14 5.70 -7.13 -5.27
C LEU A 14 6.36 -6.36 -4.12
N ASP A 15 6.22 -5.03 -4.11
CA ASP A 15 6.98 -4.16 -3.22
C ASP A 15 6.17 -3.63 -2.01
N ASP A 16 4.99 -4.19 -1.72
CA ASP A 16 4.12 -3.74 -0.61
C ASP A 16 4.78 -3.90 0.77
N VAL A 17 5.48 -5.02 1.00
CA VAL A 17 6.22 -5.26 2.25
C VAL A 17 7.33 -4.23 2.45
N ASP A 18 8.05 -3.89 1.38
CA ASP A 18 9.14 -2.91 1.42
C ASP A 18 8.61 -1.49 1.58
N ALA A 19 7.50 -1.14 0.91
CA ALA A 19 6.78 0.10 1.13
C ALA A 19 6.31 0.25 2.58
N ALA A 20 5.69 -0.78 3.17
CA ALA A 20 5.28 -0.76 4.57
C ALA A 20 6.47 -0.65 5.54
N ARG A 21 7.61 -1.25 5.20
CA ARG A 21 8.86 -1.09 5.96
C ARG A 21 9.39 0.35 5.88
N ALA A 22 9.36 0.96 4.70
CA ALA A 22 9.79 2.35 4.50
C ALA A 22 8.91 3.33 5.30
N VAL A 23 7.59 3.15 5.27
CA VAL A 23 6.63 3.93 6.09
C VAL A 23 6.99 3.86 7.58
N ARG A 24 7.20 2.65 8.12
CA ARG A 24 7.60 2.48 9.53
C ARG A 24 8.93 3.15 9.85
N ARG A 25 9.91 3.07 8.94
CA ARG A 25 11.22 3.74 9.09
C ARG A 25 11.11 5.26 9.04
N ALA A 26 10.11 5.80 8.34
CA ALA A 26 9.83 7.24 8.30
C ALA A 26 9.07 7.75 9.55
N GLY A 27 8.76 6.88 10.52
CA GLY A 27 8.04 7.25 11.75
C GLY A 27 6.51 7.29 11.63
N ALA A 28 5.97 6.73 10.54
CA ALA A 28 4.54 6.63 10.27
C ALA A 28 3.97 5.23 10.59
N GLU A 29 2.65 5.14 10.83
CA GLU A 29 1.92 3.88 10.94
C GLU A 29 1.62 3.34 9.54
N ALA A 30 2.12 2.13 9.22
CA ALA A 30 1.77 1.46 7.97
C ALA A 30 0.47 0.66 8.13
N VAL A 31 -0.53 0.98 7.31
CA VAL A 31 -1.85 0.32 7.28
C VAL A 31 -1.95 -0.49 6.00
N SER A 32 -2.19 -1.80 6.09
CA SER A 32 -2.42 -2.62 4.90
C SER A 32 -3.82 -2.36 4.33
N LEU A 33 -3.86 -2.11 3.01
CA LEU A 33 -5.08 -1.92 2.24
C LEU A 33 -5.16 -2.98 1.14
N TRP A 34 -6.32 -3.62 0.98
CA TRP A 34 -6.58 -4.46 -0.18
C TRP A 34 -7.28 -3.63 -1.26
N HIS A 35 -6.89 -3.78 -2.52
CA HIS A 35 -7.42 -2.94 -3.59
C HIS A 35 -8.93 -3.03 -3.82
N ALA A 36 -9.58 -4.11 -3.35
CA ALA A 36 -11.01 -4.31 -3.46
C ALA A 36 -11.77 -4.02 -2.14
N ASP A 37 -11.10 -3.51 -1.11
CA ASP A 37 -11.77 -3.02 0.09
C ASP A 37 -12.65 -1.80 -0.27
N ALA A 38 -13.80 -1.66 0.40
CA ALA A 38 -14.76 -0.59 0.12
C ALA A 38 -14.34 0.78 0.68
N ASP A 39 -13.30 0.82 1.52
CA ASP A 39 -12.79 2.04 2.14
C ASP A 39 -11.27 1.98 2.37
N LEU A 40 -10.68 3.14 2.67
CA LEU A 40 -9.23 3.32 2.87
C LEU A 40 -8.82 3.33 4.34
N LYS A 41 -9.69 2.89 5.26
CA LYS A 41 -9.45 2.77 6.71
C LYS A 41 -9.03 4.08 7.38
N GLY A 42 -9.42 5.23 6.81
CA GLY A 42 -9.13 6.56 7.35
C GLY A 42 -7.64 6.91 7.42
N VAL A 43 -6.85 6.48 6.43
CA VAL A 43 -5.43 6.85 6.32
C VAL A 43 -5.26 8.29 5.85
N ASP A 44 -4.17 8.93 6.25
CA ASP A 44 -3.81 10.32 5.88
C ASP A 44 -3.18 10.37 4.47
N ALA A 45 -2.57 9.27 4.02
CA ALA A 45 -1.94 9.13 2.71
C ALA A 45 -1.98 7.67 2.22
N VAL A 46 -1.79 7.48 0.90
CA VAL A 46 -1.70 6.15 0.27
C VAL A 46 -0.42 6.05 -0.55
N VAL A 47 0.29 4.93 -0.40
CA VAL A 47 1.38 4.50 -1.26
C VAL A 47 0.88 3.39 -2.17
N VAL A 48 1.00 3.58 -3.48
CA VAL A 48 0.80 2.54 -4.50
C VAL A 48 2.17 1.90 -4.78
N PRO A 49 2.44 0.68 -4.30
CA PRO A 49 3.75 0.06 -4.45
C PRO A 49 3.98 -0.40 -5.89
N GLY A 50 5.26 -0.59 -6.22
CA GLY A 50 5.69 -1.21 -7.46
C GLY A 50 5.36 -2.72 -7.52
N GLY A 51 5.57 -3.28 -8.71
CA GLY A 51 5.35 -4.68 -9.00
C GLY A 51 4.89 -4.89 -10.43
N PHE A 52 4.21 -6.01 -10.65
CA PHE A 52 3.59 -6.39 -11.91
C PHE A 52 2.10 -6.60 -11.65
N SER A 53 1.37 -5.52 -11.31
CA SER A 53 -0.05 -5.62 -11.00
C SER A 53 -0.81 -6.25 -12.16
N TYR A 54 -1.57 -7.31 -11.89
CA TYR A 54 -2.22 -8.16 -12.89
C TYR A 54 -1.25 -8.74 -13.95
N GLY A 55 0.03 -8.88 -13.63
CA GLY A 55 1.06 -9.35 -14.56
C GLY A 55 1.33 -8.38 -15.71
N ASP A 56 1.13 -7.08 -15.50
CA ASP A 56 1.16 -6.02 -16.54
C ASP A 56 0.21 -6.29 -17.72
N TYR A 57 -0.80 -7.12 -17.48
CA TYR A 57 -1.76 -7.49 -18.49
C TYR A 57 -2.70 -6.32 -18.81
N LEU A 58 -2.79 -5.98 -20.09
CA LEU A 58 -3.76 -5.04 -20.62
C LEU A 58 -4.57 -5.75 -21.70
N ARG A 59 -5.78 -6.22 -21.35
CA ARG A 59 -6.98 -6.46 -22.20
C ARG A 59 -8.00 -7.36 -21.52
#